data_AF-A0A845QM28-F1
#
_entry.id   AF-A0A845QM28-F1
#
_cell.length_a   1.000
_cell.length_b   1.000
_cell.length_c   1.000
_cell.angle_alpha   90.00
_cell.angle_beta   90.00
_cell.angle_gamma   90.00
#
_symmetry.space_group_name_H-M   'P 1'
#
loop_
_entity.id
_entity.type
_entity.pdbx_description
1 polymer ?
#
loop_
_entity_poly.entity_id
_entity_poly.type
_entity_poly.pdbx_seq_one_letter_code
_entity_poly.pdbx_strand_id
1 'polypeptide(L)'
;MGTIFKRTRDSCPVSESITNSVQEGIDNSSSVLFWITKNFLASSWCKFEMTAFIKKLVEENGKVFMVLDDEISTKELPVFLRDIKYIKKERRDIYEIAGEIIKVLKQELQSGYF
;
A
#
# COMPACT_ATOMS: atom_id res chain seq x y z
N MET A 1 8.26 -4.93 -13.97
CA MET A 1 7.45 -6.15 -13.72
C MET A 1 6.80 -5.95 -12.36
N GLY A 2 5.47 -5.76 -12.28
CA GLY A 2 4.71 -5.69 -11.01
C GLY A 2 4.66 -7.08 -10.34
N THR A 3 4.16 -7.31 -9.12
CA THR A 3 3.10 -6.69 -8.31
C THR A 3 3.14 -7.43 -6.95
N ILE A 4 2.76 -6.83 -5.80
CA ILE A 4 2.28 -7.62 -4.64
C ILE A 4 1.01 -7.01 -4.04
N PHE A 5 -0.06 -7.82 -3.97
CA PHE A 5 -1.32 -7.54 -3.29
C PHE A 5 -1.77 -8.75 -2.44
N LYS A 6 -1.66 -8.60 -1.10
CA LYS A 6 -2.45 -9.08 0.08
C LYS A 6 -2.95 -10.55 0.27
N ARG A 7 -2.90 -11.05 1.53
CA ARG A 7 -4.01 -11.77 2.21
C ARG A 7 -3.91 -11.71 3.75
N THR A 8 -5.04 -11.51 4.44
CA THR A 8 -5.19 -11.60 5.92
C THR A 8 -5.59 -13.00 6.38
N ARG A 9 -4.95 -13.45 7.48
CA ARG A 9 -5.30 -14.47 8.49
C ARG A 9 -5.58 -15.90 8.01
N ASP A 10 -4.68 -16.83 8.36
CA ASP A 10 -4.92 -17.86 9.39
C ASP A 10 -3.60 -18.58 9.74
N SER A 11 -3.52 -19.05 10.99
CA SER A 11 -2.39 -19.68 11.68
C SER A 11 -1.58 -20.70 10.86
N CYS A 12 -0.27 -20.44 10.65
CA CYS A 12 0.74 -21.43 10.25
C CYS A 12 2.13 -20.86 10.67
N PRO A 13 3.25 -21.59 10.72
CA PRO A 13 4.56 -21.05 11.07
C PRO A 13 5.05 -20.14 9.94
N VAL A 14 4.58 -18.89 9.97
CA VAL A 14 4.40 -17.99 8.81
C VAL A 14 5.19 -16.68 8.97
N SER A 15 6.12 -16.60 9.93
CA SER A 15 6.92 -15.39 10.11
C SER A 15 7.99 -15.23 9.03
N GLU A 16 8.77 -16.27 8.71
CA GLU A 16 9.90 -16.14 7.78
C GLU A 16 9.48 -16.00 6.31
N SER A 17 8.48 -16.76 5.86
CA SER A 17 8.02 -16.69 4.47
C SER A 17 7.33 -15.35 4.17
N ILE A 18 6.60 -14.78 5.14
CA ILE A 18 5.97 -13.47 4.96
C ILE A 18 7.02 -12.36 4.97
N THR A 19 7.96 -12.38 5.91
CA THR A 19 9.01 -11.35 5.95
C THR A 19 9.83 -11.35 4.67
N ASN A 20 10.15 -12.52 4.12
CA ASN A 20 10.97 -12.61 2.91
C ASN A 20 10.25 -12.06 1.68
N SER A 21 8.97 -12.38 1.48
CA SER A 21 8.21 -11.84 0.35
C SER A 21 7.92 -10.35 0.47
N VAL A 22 7.73 -9.84 1.68
CA VAL A 22 7.61 -8.39 1.88
C VAL A 22 8.94 -7.70 1.61
N GLN A 23 10.04 -8.20 2.16
CA GLN A 23 11.38 -7.68 1.94
C GLN A 23 11.74 -7.66 0.45
N GLU A 24 11.47 -8.76 -0.28
CA GLU A 24 11.66 -8.83 -1.72
C GLU A 24 10.78 -7.81 -2.47
N GLY A 25 9.55 -7.61 -2.01
CA GLY A 25 8.66 -6.56 -2.50
C GLY A 25 9.20 -5.15 -2.27
N ILE A 26 9.79 -4.90 -1.10
CA ILE A 26 10.52 -3.65 -0.78
C ILE A 26 11.65 -3.49 -1.76
N ASP A 27 12.49 -4.50 -1.94
CA ASP A 27 13.75 -4.42 -2.66
C ASP A 27 13.57 -4.31 -4.18
N ASN A 28 12.50 -4.88 -4.76
CA ASN A 28 12.35 -4.96 -6.21
C ASN A 28 11.21 -4.11 -6.81
N SER A 29 10.44 -3.38 -5.99
CA SER A 29 9.30 -2.59 -6.49
C SER A 29 9.58 -1.09 -6.49
N SER A 30 9.30 -0.42 -7.61
CA SER A 30 9.33 1.05 -7.72
C SER A 30 8.02 1.71 -7.29
N SER A 31 7.01 0.93 -6.87
CA SER A 31 5.71 1.44 -6.44
C SER A 31 5.05 0.48 -5.45
N VAL A 32 4.20 1.02 -4.57
CA VAL A 32 3.43 0.23 -3.57
C VAL A 32 1.98 0.64 -3.53
N LEU A 33 1.12 -0.30 -3.17
CA LEU A 33 -0.28 -0.06 -2.87
C LEU A 33 -0.58 -0.45 -1.42
N PHE A 34 -0.81 0.55 -0.58
CA PHE A 34 -1.28 0.35 0.78
C PHE A 34 -2.80 0.24 0.84
N TRP A 35 -3.31 -0.86 1.39
CA TRP A 35 -4.71 -0.97 1.80
C TRP A 35 -4.81 -0.78 3.32
N ILE A 36 -5.14 0.43 3.75
CA ILE A 36 -5.14 0.83 5.16
C ILE A 36 -6.45 0.43 5.82
N THR A 37 -6.37 -0.45 6.81
CA THR A 37 -7.46 -0.84 7.71
C THR A 37 -7.07 -0.57 9.16
N LYS A 38 -8.01 -0.71 10.11
CA LYS A 38 -7.66 -0.58 11.55
C LYS A 38 -6.61 -1.59 11.99
N ASN A 39 -6.69 -2.82 11.49
CA ASN A 39 -5.72 -3.87 11.80
C ASN A 39 -4.33 -3.53 11.27
N PHE A 40 -4.25 -2.93 10.07
CA PHE A 40 -2.99 -2.47 9.51
C PHE A 40 -2.35 -1.39 10.40
N LEU A 41 -3.13 -0.39 10.82
CA LEU A 41 -2.63 0.69 11.69
C LEU A 41 -2.34 0.24 13.14
N ALA A 42 -2.93 -0.85 13.61
CA ALA A 42 -2.66 -1.40 14.94
C ALA A 42 -1.37 -2.26 14.98
N SER A 43 -0.93 -2.81 13.84
CA SER A 43 0.22 -3.71 13.78
C SER A 43 1.56 -2.96 13.83
N SER A 44 2.33 -3.16 14.89
CA SER A 44 3.68 -2.59 15.03
C SER A 44 4.63 -3.05 13.93
N TRP A 45 4.47 -4.28 13.46
CA TRP A 45 5.27 -4.84 12.37
C TRP A 45 4.94 -4.16 11.04
N CYS A 46 3.64 -3.96 10.74
CA CYS A 46 3.24 -3.21 9.54
C CYS A 46 3.73 -1.75 9.58
N LYS A 47 3.82 -1.13 10.76
CA LYS A 47 4.41 0.21 10.91
C LYS A 47 5.90 0.24 10.58
N PHE A 48 6.65 -0.76 11.05
CA PHE A 48 8.08 -0.87 10.78
C PHE A 48 8.35 -1.02 9.28
N GLU A 49 7.70 -1.99 8.63
CA GLU A 49 7.87 -2.22 7.19
C GLU A 49 7.40 -1.04 6.34
N MET A 50 6.24 -0.45 6.69
CA MET A 50 5.75 0.75 6.01
C MET A 50 6.75 1.90 6.08
N THR A 51 7.40 2.09 7.22
CA THR A 51 8.41 3.15 7.38
C THR A 51 9.65 2.86 6.52
N ALA A 52 10.12 1.61 6.52
CA ALA A 52 11.24 1.19 5.69
C ALA A 52 10.95 1.36 4.19
N PHE A 53 9.75 0.95 3.76
CA PHE A 53 9.31 1.06 2.37
C PHE A 53 9.18 2.52 1.92
N ILE A 54 8.54 3.38 2.72
CA ILE A 54 8.37 4.80 2.41
C ILE A 54 9.74 5.49 2.31
N LYS A 55 10.67 5.18 3.22
CA LYS A 55 12.04 5.70 3.14
C LYS A 55 12.69 5.34 1.81
N LYS A 56 12.61 4.06 1.42
CA LYS A 56 13.13 3.59 0.14
C LYS A 56 12.49 4.31 -1.05
N LEU A 57 11.16 4.46 -1.07
CA LEU A 57 10.46 5.15 -2.16
C LEU A 57 10.86 6.62 -2.30
N VAL A 58 11.15 7.30 -1.19
CA VAL A 58 11.67 8.67 -1.24
C VAL A 58 13.06 8.69 -1.88
N GLU A 59 13.92 7.72 -1.57
CA GLU A 59 15.28 7.61 -2.13
C GLU A 59 15.27 7.23 -3.63
N GLU A 60 14.35 6.35 -4.04
CA GLU A 60 14.26 5.82 -5.40
C GLU A 60 13.20 6.52 -6.27
N ASN A 61 12.60 7.60 -5.78
CA ASN A 61 11.53 8.33 -6.46
C ASN A 61 10.32 7.45 -6.84
N GLY A 62 10.04 6.44 -6.02
CA GLY A 62 8.96 5.50 -6.24
C GLY A 62 7.59 6.05 -5.84
N LYS A 63 6.52 5.39 -6.31
CA LYS A 63 5.13 5.87 -6.15
C LYS A 63 4.37 5.14 -5.05
N VAL A 64 3.57 5.89 -4.30
CA VAL A 64 2.65 5.35 -3.29
C VAL A 64 1.21 5.49 -3.77
N PHE A 65 0.51 4.36 -3.82
CA PHE A 65 -0.93 4.31 -3.98
C PHE A 65 -1.54 3.88 -2.64
N MET A 66 -2.66 4.49 -2.27
CA MET A 66 -3.30 4.21 -0.98
C MET A 66 -4.81 4.05 -1.14
N VAL A 67 -5.36 3.03 -0.49
CA VAL A 67 -6.79 2.83 -0.31
C VAL A 67 -7.08 2.87 1.19
N LEU A 68 -8.04 3.69 1.60
CA LEU A 68 -8.52 3.75 2.98
C LEU A 68 -9.82 2.95 3.10
N ASP A 69 -9.86 2.03 4.07
CA ASP A 69 -11.10 1.36 4.44
C ASP A 69 -12.11 2.34 5.05
N ASP A 70 -13.37 1.94 5.06
CA ASP A 70 -14.52 2.81 5.40
C ASP A 70 -14.42 3.38 6.82
N GLU A 71 -13.83 2.61 7.73
CA GLU A 71 -13.68 2.98 9.13
C GLU A 71 -12.46 3.86 9.45
N ILE A 72 -11.64 4.21 8.44
CA ILE A 72 -10.39 4.95 8.63
C ILE A 72 -10.58 6.44 8.33
N SER A 73 -10.33 7.27 9.34
CA SER A 73 -10.21 8.72 9.17
C SER A 73 -8.77 9.12 8.83
N THR A 74 -8.60 10.23 8.10
CA THR A 74 -7.28 10.79 7.77
C THR A 74 -6.45 11.17 9.00
N LYS A 75 -7.12 11.46 10.13
CA LYS A 75 -6.45 11.80 11.40
C LYS A 75 -5.75 10.59 12.02
N GLU A 76 -6.22 9.38 11.75
CA GLU A 76 -5.62 8.12 12.21
C GLU A 76 -4.36 7.75 11.40
N LEU A 77 -4.14 8.39 10.25
CA LEU A 77 -2.94 8.16 9.47
C LEU A 77 -1.70 8.76 10.15
N PRO A 78 -0.55 8.08 10.06
CA PRO A 78 0.75 8.67 10.33
C PRO A 78 0.94 9.97 9.53
N VAL A 79 1.63 10.95 10.12
CA VAL A 79 1.77 12.30 9.53
C VAL A 79 2.28 12.25 8.09
N PHE A 80 3.28 11.41 7.82
CA PHE A 80 3.87 11.27 6.48
C PHE A 80 2.94 10.68 5.41
N LEU A 81 1.83 10.04 5.79
CA LEU A 81 0.82 9.53 4.84
C LEU A 81 -0.34 10.49 4.62
N ARG A 82 -0.50 11.54 5.44
CA ARG A 82 -1.68 12.41 5.39
C ARG A 82 -1.79 13.22 4.10
N ASP A 83 -0.64 13.55 3.51
CA ASP A 83 -0.56 14.32 2.27
C ASP A 83 -0.48 13.44 1.01
N ILE A 84 -0.48 12.11 1.18
CA ILE A 84 -0.48 11.16 0.07
C ILE A 84 -1.92 10.99 -0.43
N LYS A 85 -2.10 11.07 -1.76
CA LYS A 85 -3.41 10.83 -2.39
C LYS A 85 -3.90 9.42 -2.11
N TYR A 86 -5.19 9.30 -1.80
CA TYR A 86 -5.82 8.02 -1.52
C TYR A 86 -7.19 7.89 -2.17
N ILE A 87 -7.60 6.64 -2.36
CA ILE A 87 -8.96 6.25 -2.72
C ILE A 87 -9.66 5.84 -1.42
N LYS A 88 -10.83 6.41 -1.10
CA LYS A 88 -11.65 5.88 -0.01
C LYS A 88 -12.51 4.73 -0.51
N LYS A 89 -12.64 3.66 0.25
CA LYS A 89 -13.48 2.52 -0.14
C LYS A 89 -14.94 2.94 -0.32
N GLU A 90 -15.49 3.75 0.59
CA GLU A 90 -16.87 4.28 0.59
C GLU A 90 -17.95 3.22 0.32
N ARG A 91 -17.88 2.08 1.01
CA ARG A 91 -18.79 0.92 0.88
C ARG A 91 -18.82 0.28 -0.51
N ARG A 92 -17.99 0.75 -1.44
CA ARG A 92 -17.84 0.16 -2.78
C ARG A 92 -17.27 -1.24 -2.68
N ASP A 93 -17.61 -2.05 -3.67
CA ASP A 93 -17.08 -3.40 -3.79
C ASP A 93 -15.62 -3.38 -4.27
N ILE A 94 -14.97 -4.54 -4.17
CA ILE A 94 -13.56 -4.67 -4.53
C ILE A 94 -13.30 -4.44 -6.02
N TYR A 95 -14.25 -4.74 -6.90
CA TYR A 95 -14.12 -4.58 -8.34
C TYR A 95 -14.23 -3.12 -8.76
N GLU A 96 -15.12 -2.35 -8.12
CA GLU A 96 -15.21 -0.90 -8.30
C GLU A 96 -13.89 -0.22 -7.90
N ILE A 97 -13.35 -0.57 -6.73
CA ILE A 97 -12.07 -0.02 -6.25
C ILE A 97 -10.92 -0.46 -7.15
N ALA A 98 -10.90 -1.73 -7.59
CA ALA A 98 -9.89 -2.21 -8.54
C ALA A 98 -9.94 -1.43 -9.87
N GLY A 99 -11.14 -1.13 -10.38
CA GLY A 99 -11.33 -0.30 -11.56
C GLY A 99 -10.74 1.10 -11.40
N GLU A 100 -10.93 1.73 -10.25
CA GLU A 100 -10.36 3.04 -9.94
C GLU A 100 -8.83 2.98 -9.80
N ILE A 101 -8.29 1.99 -9.10
CA ILE A 101 -6.83 1.78 -9.00
C ILE A 101 -6.23 1.64 -10.40
N ILE A 102 -6.83 0.81 -11.26
CA ILE A 102 -6.36 0.62 -12.64
C ILE A 102 -6.39 1.93 -13.42
N LYS A 103 -7.44 2.75 -13.24
CA LYS A 103 -7.54 4.07 -13.88
C LYS A 103 -6.41 5.00 -13.44
N VAL A 104 -6.16 5.08 -12.13
CA VAL A 104 -5.07 5.90 -11.57
C VAL A 104 -3.71 5.42 -12.07
N LEU A 105 -3.46 4.10 -12.03
CA LEU A 105 -2.22 3.52 -12.55
C LEU A 105 -2.00 3.83 -14.04
N LYS A 106 -3.06 3.76 -14.86
CA LYS A 106 -2.98 4.11 -16.28
C LYS A 106 -2.62 5.57 -16.51
N GLN A 107 -3.21 6.49 -15.74
CA GLN A 107 -2.89 7.92 -15.81
C GLN A 107 -1.43 8.17 -15.45
N GLU A 108 -0.93 7.52 -14.39
CA GLU A 108 0.46 7.64 -13.96
C GLU A 108 1.47 7.04 -14.95
N LEU A 109 1.09 6.01 -15.70
CA LEU A 109 1.90 5.45 -16.79
C LEU A 109 1.88 6.31 -18.05
N GLN A 110 0.77 7.01 -18.31
CA GLN A 110 0.61 7.88 -19.48
C GLN A 110 1.23 9.26 -19.28
N SER A 111 1.29 9.76 -18.04
CA SER A 111 1.98 11.02 -17.69
C SER A 111 3.51 10.91 -17.69
N GLY A 112 4.08 9.71 -17.85
CA GLY A 112 5.52 9.47 -17.93
C GLY A 112 6.15 9.68 -19.32
N TYR A 113 5.71 10.69 -20.07
CA TYR A 113 6.39 11.11 -21.30
C TYR A 113 7.33 12.30 -21.04
N PHE A 114 8.62 11.97 -21.08
CA PHE A 114 9.88 12.74 -20.95
C PHE A 114 10.36 13.10 -19.55
#